data_AF-A0A353PDF6-F1
#
_entry.id   AF-A0A353PDF6-F1
#
_cell.length_a   1.000
_cell.length_b   1.000
_cell.length_c   1.000
_cell.angle_alpha   90.00
_cell.angle_beta   90.00
_cell.angle_gamma   90.00
#
_symmetry.space_group_name_H-M   'P 1'
#
loop_
_entity.id
_entity.type
_entity.pdbx_description
1 polymer ?
#
loop_
_entity_poly.entity_id
_entity_poly.type
_entity_poly.pdbx_seq_one_letter_code
_entity_poly.pdbx_strand_id
1 'polypeptide(L)'
;MPPQPQAGDAIRLSPSQNKAKRTRLRQFAAFGSPSPLITITRLHTPRIHSKGTPNMALIEPGKIPAVNRPTRLSRIDIGRLHRWHMRAGLWIGLAVILWALSGLGHPILSRLNPKPATFAPPLSAVDGSNLQSPQQVLQAAGLTRFEALRLWQPAGATPAYRVQSEGRIYWIDARSGAVQPDAERRWAERLARHYTGDQTSAVTRLTLLDSFNNDYHYIDRLLPVWEVALNRPDGLRAYVDPASGRLATLTDTRKDWTGKLFRWMHSWSPIQSSRWTQGLMLTLLLVTAMVSAAGLAIYVRLWRRGALRLARPATVRIHQRLAVPVAPIALMLALSGA
;
A
#
# COMPACT_ATOMS: atom_id res chain seq x y z
N MET A 1 -38.17 56.50 -28.10
CA MET A 1 -39.59 56.24 -28.44
C MET A 1 -39.68 54.95 -29.25
N PRO A 2 -40.84 54.26 -29.28
CA PRO A 2 -40.99 52.89 -29.82
C PRO A 2 -41.38 52.89 -31.31
N PRO A 3 -41.62 51.71 -31.96
CA PRO A 3 -42.89 51.00 -31.78
C PRO A 3 -42.80 49.48 -31.48
N GLN A 4 -43.80 49.03 -30.72
CA GLN A 4 -44.44 47.70 -30.63
C GLN A 4 -45.95 47.93 -30.96
N PRO A 5 -46.88 46.95 -31.02
CA PRO A 5 -46.83 45.50 -30.75
C PRO A 5 -46.95 44.68 -32.08
N GLN A 6 -47.40 43.43 -32.26
CA GLN A 6 -48.15 42.38 -31.50
C GLN A 6 -47.42 41.03 -31.66
N ALA A 7 -47.56 39.98 -30.81
CA ALA A 7 -48.66 39.38 -30.03
C ALA A 7 -49.58 38.45 -30.87
N GLY A 8 -49.57 37.14 -30.55
CA GLY A 8 -50.31 36.10 -31.27
C GLY A 8 -50.02 34.67 -30.78
N ASP A 9 -50.85 34.19 -29.84
CA ASP A 9 -51.08 32.81 -29.40
C ASP A 9 -49.96 31.91 -28.84
N ALA A 10 -50.39 30.89 -28.09
CA ALA A 10 -49.55 30.05 -27.24
C ALA A 10 -50.05 28.60 -27.19
N ILE A 11 -49.10 27.65 -27.14
CA ILE A 11 -49.40 26.23 -26.84
C ILE A 11 -48.69 25.84 -25.54
N ARG A 12 -49.48 25.31 -24.60
CA ARG A 12 -49.08 24.95 -23.23
C ARG A 12 -48.60 23.50 -23.17
N LEU A 13 -47.37 23.26 -22.70
CA LEU A 13 -46.93 21.93 -22.23
C LEU A 13 -46.33 22.03 -20.81
N SER A 14 -46.40 20.92 -20.07
CA SER A 14 -46.33 20.90 -18.60
C SER A 14 -45.01 20.34 -18.06
N PRO A 15 -44.31 21.05 -17.13
CA PRO A 15 -43.22 20.48 -16.35
C PRO A 15 -43.74 19.86 -15.05
N SER A 16 -43.46 18.57 -14.83
CA SER A 16 -43.70 17.91 -13.53
C SER A 16 -42.54 17.01 -13.13
N GLN A 17 -42.50 16.63 -11.85
CA GLN A 17 -41.51 15.73 -11.23
C GLN A 17 -40.04 16.20 -11.20
N ASN A 18 -39.71 17.05 -10.23
CA ASN A 18 -38.68 16.64 -9.26
C ASN A 18 -38.87 17.34 -7.91
N LYS A 19 -39.03 16.57 -6.82
CA LYS A 19 -39.35 17.10 -5.48
C LYS A 19 -38.22 16.87 -4.48
N ALA A 20 -37.75 17.97 -3.90
CA ALA A 20 -37.12 18.10 -2.58
C ALA A 20 -35.92 17.19 -2.21
N LYS A 21 -34.72 17.82 -2.12
CA LYS A 21 -33.77 17.55 -1.02
C LYS A 21 -32.82 18.72 -0.74
N ARG A 22 -33.31 19.71 0.01
CA ARG A 22 -32.51 20.68 0.78
C ARG A 22 -33.28 21.04 2.06
N THR A 23 -32.57 21.01 3.20
CA THR A 23 -32.59 21.98 4.32
C THR A 23 -31.47 21.59 5.29
N ARG A 24 -30.97 22.54 6.08
CA ARG A 24 -29.81 22.39 7.00
C ARG A 24 -30.23 22.66 8.46
N LEU A 25 -29.28 22.35 9.37
CA LEU A 25 -29.00 23.04 10.65
C LEU A 25 -29.88 22.76 11.90
N ARG A 26 -29.19 22.22 12.92
CA ARG A 26 -29.15 22.60 14.35
C ARG A 26 -30.39 23.25 15.00
N GLN A 27 -30.82 22.66 16.13
CA GLN A 27 -30.76 23.36 17.43
C GLN A 27 -30.75 22.38 18.64
N PHE A 28 -30.56 22.91 19.85
CA PHE A 28 -30.52 22.20 21.15
C PHE A 28 -31.91 22.14 21.79
N ALA A 29 -32.19 21.14 22.66
CA ALA A 29 -32.68 21.36 24.04
C ALA A 29 -32.95 20.06 24.85
N ALA A 30 -32.43 20.05 26.09
CA ALA A 30 -33.04 19.52 27.33
C ALA A 30 -33.43 18.02 27.52
N PHE A 31 -33.66 17.69 28.80
CA PHE A 31 -34.05 16.39 29.41
C PHE A 31 -33.03 15.24 29.26
N GLY A 32 -32.82 14.37 30.27
CA GLY A 32 -33.30 14.38 31.66
C GLY A 32 -33.07 13.00 32.32
N SER A 33 -32.37 12.93 33.45
CA SER A 33 -32.12 11.67 34.19
C SER A 33 -33.39 11.19 34.94
N PRO A 34 -33.51 9.88 35.23
CA PRO A 34 -32.91 9.35 36.47
C PRO A 34 -32.26 7.96 36.34
N SER A 35 -31.52 7.58 37.39
CA SER A 35 -30.91 6.24 37.56
C SER A 35 -31.91 5.21 38.11
N PRO A 36 -31.77 3.90 37.79
CA PRO A 36 -32.47 2.84 38.50
C PRO A 36 -31.83 2.56 39.88
N LEU A 37 -32.66 2.16 40.84
CA LEU A 37 -32.25 1.88 42.23
C LEU A 37 -31.58 0.50 42.42
N ILE A 38 -30.92 0.36 43.57
CA ILE A 38 -30.43 -0.92 44.10
C ILE A 38 -31.62 -1.73 44.64
N THR A 39 -31.84 -2.95 44.14
CA THR A 39 -32.78 -3.91 44.73
C THR A 39 -32.02 -5.00 45.47
N ILE A 40 -32.25 -5.12 46.78
CA ILE A 40 -31.64 -6.15 47.63
C ILE A 40 -32.55 -7.38 47.67
N THR A 41 -32.28 -8.38 46.82
CA THR A 41 -33.01 -9.65 46.85
C THR A 41 -32.48 -10.53 48.00
N ARG A 42 -33.26 -10.60 49.08
CA ARG A 42 -32.98 -11.40 50.29
C ARG A 42 -33.12 -12.90 49.99
N LEU A 43 -32.02 -13.62 49.81
CA LEU A 43 -32.03 -15.07 49.58
C LEU A 43 -32.13 -15.89 50.88
N HIS A 44 -32.73 -17.07 50.75
CA HIS A 44 -33.29 -17.89 51.81
C HIS A 44 -32.25 -18.84 52.43
N THR A 45 -32.23 -18.99 53.76
CA THR A 45 -31.38 -19.98 54.46
C THR A 45 -32.12 -21.30 54.66
N PRO A 46 -31.70 -22.41 54.02
CA PRO A 46 -32.23 -23.74 54.35
C PRO A 46 -31.57 -24.29 55.63
N ARG A 47 -32.38 -24.64 56.62
CA ARG A 47 -31.96 -25.34 57.84
C ARG A 47 -32.19 -26.84 57.64
N ILE A 48 -31.14 -27.65 57.65
CA ILE A 48 -31.22 -29.12 57.53
C ILE A 48 -30.56 -29.80 58.74
N HIS A 49 -31.05 -30.99 59.09
CA HIS A 49 -30.85 -31.66 60.36
C HIS A 49 -29.43 -32.21 60.62
N SER A 50 -29.08 -32.29 61.89
CA SER A 50 -27.98 -33.08 62.43
C SER A 50 -28.25 -34.59 62.38
N LYS A 51 -27.36 -35.36 61.75
CA LYS A 51 -27.16 -36.80 61.99
C LYS A 51 -25.69 -37.17 61.78
N GLY A 52 -25.18 -38.09 62.60
CA GLY A 52 -23.88 -38.75 62.41
C GLY A 52 -22.68 -37.99 63.00
N THR A 53 -22.15 -38.49 64.11
CA THR A 53 -20.79 -38.20 64.58
C THR A 53 -19.77 -38.98 63.72
N PRO A 54 -18.81 -38.32 63.05
CA PRO A 54 -17.64 -39.01 62.51
C PRO A 54 -16.72 -39.45 63.66
N ASN A 55 -16.15 -40.65 63.58
CA ASN A 55 -15.21 -41.13 64.60
C ASN A 55 -14.00 -40.21 64.73
N MET A 56 -13.62 -39.91 65.98
CA MET A 56 -12.44 -39.12 66.33
C MET A 56 -11.17 -39.96 66.14
N ALA A 57 -10.79 -40.19 64.88
CA ALA A 57 -9.55 -40.86 64.53
C ALA A 57 -8.36 -40.03 65.02
N LEU A 58 -7.61 -40.56 65.99
CA LEU A 58 -6.40 -39.94 66.54
C LEU A 58 -5.36 -39.73 65.43
N ILE A 59 -5.02 -38.47 65.15
CA ILE A 59 -3.92 -38.12 64.26
C ILE A 59 -2.62 -38.33 65.04
N GLU A 60 -1.81 -39.32 64.66
CA GLU A 60 -0.52 -39.57 65.30
C GLU A 60 0.42 -38.35 65.17
N PRO A 61 0.99 -37.84 66.28
CA PRO A 61 1.93 -36.73 66.24
C PRO A 61 3.29 -37.18 65.70
N GLY A 62 3.48 -37.06 64.38
CA GLY A 62 4.78 -37.31 63.74
C GLY A 62 4.80 -37.27 62.21
N LYS A 63 3.68 -37.61 61.54
CA LYS A 63 3.62 -37.63 60.07
C LYS A 63 3.17 -36.28 59.50
N ILE A 64 4.13 -35.39 59.27
CA ILE A 64 3.93 -34.25 58.34
C ILE A 64 3.64 -34.86 56.95
N PRO A 65 2.47 -34.59 56.33
CA PRO A 65 2.21 -35.07 54.98
C PRO A 65 3.21 -34.45 54.02
N ALA A 66 3.86 -35.28 53.19
CA ALA A 66 4.94 -34.84 52.32
C ALA A 66 4.44 -33.77 51.34
N VAL A 67 4.82 -32.51 51.57
CA VAL A 67 4.53 -31.39 50.67
C VAL A 67 5.14 -31.72 49.32
N ASN A 68 4.27 -32.05 48.36
CA ASN A 68 4.66 -32.64 47.09
C ASN A 68 5.47 -31.61 46.28
N ARG A 69 6.81 -31.69 46.37
CA ARG A 69 7.72 -30.72 45.77
C ARG A 69 7.56 -30.80 44.25
N PRO A 70 7.08 -29.74 43.56
CA PRO A 70 6.80 -29.82 42.14
C PRO A 70 8.08 -30.20 41.37
N THR A 71 7.95 -31.20 40.50
CA THR A 71 9.06 -31.90 39.85
C THR A 71 9.97 -30.97 39.05
N ARG A 72 11.23 -31.39 38.88
CA ARG A 72 12.38 -30.52 38.52
C ARG A 72 12.40 -30.04 37.06
N LEU A 73 11.26 -30.00 36.37
CA LEU A 73 11.14 -29.53 34.98
C LEU A 73 11.27 -28.00 34.92
N SER A 74 12.45 -27.55 34.51
CA SER A 74 12.81 -26.20 34.04
C SER A 74 11.97 -25.03 34.57
N ARG A 75 12.22 -24.62 35.83
CA ARG A 75 11.79 -23.29 36.31
C ARG A 75 12.54 -22.20 35.53
N ILE A 76 11.94 -21.72 34.43
CA ILE A 76 12.41 -20.54 33.69
C ILE A 76 12.59 -19.38 34.67
N ASP A 77 13.83 -18.89 34.79
CA ASP A 77 14.17 -17.75 35.65
C ASP A 77 13.53 -16.48 35.06
N ILE A 78 12.42 -16.08 35.67
CA ILE A 78 11.63 -14.90 35.27
C ILE A 78 12.48 -13.63 35.33
N GLY A 79 13.42 -13.56 36.28
CA GLY A 79 14.34 -12.42 36.42
C GLY A 79 15.35 -12.35 35.28
N ARG A 80 15.93 -13.47 34.86
CA ARG A 80 16.77 -13.55 33.65
C ARG A 80 15.97 -13.21 32.40
N LEU A 81 14.79 -13.81 32.21
CA LEU A 81 13.94 -13.58 31.04
C LEU A 81 13.53 -12.11 30.92
N HIS A 82 13.16 -11.47 32.03
CA HIS A 82 12.81 -10.05 32.08
C HIS A 82 14.01 -9.14 31.77
N ARG A 83 15.20 -9.42 32.33
CA ARG A 83 16.43 -8.67 32.01
C ARG A 83 16.85 -8.85 30.54
N TRP A 84 16.68 -10.04 29.98
CA TRP A 84 16.94 -10.30 28.55
C TRP A 84 15.96 -9.54 27.66
N HIS A 85 14.64 -9.65 27.92
CA HIS A 85 13.60 -8.95 27.18
C HIS A 85 13.79 -7.43 27.21
N MET A 86 14.17 -6.84 28.36
CA MET A 86 14.49 -5.41 28.45
C MET A 86 15.72 -5.01 27.61
N ARG A 87 16.81 -5.79 27.67
CA ARG A 87 18.06 -5.47 26.94
C ARG A 87 17.93 -5.67 25.44
N ALA A 88 17.37 -6.80 25.00
CA ALA A 88 17.14 -7.07 23.59
C ALA A 88 16.02 -6.17 23.02
N GLY A 89 14.95 -5.95 23.78
CA GLY A 89 13.83 -5.08 23.40
C GLY A 89 14.19 -3.60 23.27
N LEU A 90 15.23 -3.11 23.95
CA LEU A 90 15.76 -1.75 23.73
C LEU A 90 16.38 -1.63 22.33
N TRP A 91 17.29 -2.53 21.97
CA TRP A 91 17.99 -2.48 20.69
C TRP A 91 17.08 -2.82 19.50
N ILE A 92 16.26 -3.86 19.63
CA ILE A 92 15.24 -4.21 18.63
C ILE A 92 14.18 -3.10 18.51
N GLY A 93 13.73 -2.54 19.64
CA GLY A 93 12.78 -1.43 19.64
C GLY A 93 13.32 -0.21 18.90
N LEU A 94 14.59 0.16 19.13
CA LEU A 94 15.27 1.23 18.40
C LEU A 94 15.37 0.93 16.90
N ALA A 95 15.78 -0.29 16.52
CA ALA A 95 15.89 -0.69 15.11
C ALA A 95 14.53 -0.65 14.40
N VAL A 96 13.47 -1.17 15.02
CA VAL A 96 12.10 -1.16 14.49
C VAL A 96 11.55 0.27 14.40
N ILE A 97 11.84 1.14 15.37
CA ILE A 97 11.47 2.57 15.31
C ILE A 97 12.17 3.27 14.15
N LEU A 98 13.48 3.08 13.98
CA LEU A 98 14.23 3.68 12.87
C LEU A 98 13.76 3.19 11.50
N TRP A 99 13.45 1.89 11.37
CA TRP A 99 12.91 1.31 10.14
C TRP A 99 11.47 1.79 9.84
N ALA A 100 10.63 1.93 10.85
CA ALA A 100 9.29 2.51 10.70
C ALA A 100 9.36 4.00 10.31
N LEU A 101 10.28 4.77 10.92
CA LEU A 101 10.51 6.17 10.57
C LEU A 101 11.06 6.34 9.15
N SER A 102 11.92 5.43 8.64
CA SER A 102 12.31 5.46 7.23
C SER A 102 11.14 5.10 6.31
N GLY A 103 10.25 4.20 6.73
CA GLY A 103 9.00 3.89 6.03
C GLY A 103 8.03 5.07 5.91
N LEU A 104 8.00 5.98 6.90
CA LEU A 104 7.30 7.27 6.83
C LEU A 104 7.85 8.21 5.73
N GLY A 105 8.96 7.86 5.08
CA GLY A 105 9.42 8.51 3.85
C GLY A 105 8.47 8.34 2.67
N HIS A 106 7.67 7.26 2.59
CA HIS A 106 6.76 7.01 1.46
C HIS A 106 5.77 8.17 1.18
N PRO A 107 5.02 8.70 2.17
CA PRO A 107 4.18 9.91 2.01
C PRO A 107 4.93 11.20 1.68
N ILE A 108 6.25 11.27 1.90
CA ILE A 108 7.09 12.41 1.53
C ILE A 108 7.43 12.29 0.05
N LEU A 109 8.00 11.15 -0.36
CA LEU A 109 8.36 10.86 -1.76
C LEU A 109 7.19 11.08 -2.72
N SER A 110 6.00 10.56 -2.41
CA SER A 110 4.81 10.73 -3.27
C SER A 110 4.34 12.17 -3.43
N ARG A 111 4.77 13.09 -2.56
CA ARG A 111 4.54 14.55 -2.69
C ARG A 111 5.67 15.26 -3.43
N LEU A 112 6.90 14.73 -3.37
CA LEU A 112 8.08 15.33 -4.01
C LEU A 112 8.29 14.87 -5.46
N ASN A 113 7.72 13.72 -5.84
CA ASN A 113 7.77 13.18 -7.20
C ASN A 113 7.16 14.15 -8.23
N PRO A 114 7.72 14.24 -9.46
CA PRO A 114 7.12 14.99 -10.55
C PRO A 114 5.75 14.38 -10.91
N LYS A 115 4.77 15.26 -11.13
CA LYS A 115 3.40 14.86 -11.48
C LYS A 115 3.19 14.99 -12.98
N PRO A 116 2.46 14.05 -13.60
CA PRO A 116 2.01 14.21 -14.98
C PRO A 116 1.12 15.45 -15.15
N ALA A 117 1.23 16.12 -16.30
CA ALA A 117 0.29 17.15 -16.72
C ALA A 117 -1.09 16.54 -17.04
N THR A 118 -1.10 15.28 -17.51
CA THR A 118 -2.30 14.49 -17.83
C THR A 118 -2.18 13.10 -17.21
N PHE A 119 -3.28 12.55 -16.70
CA PHE A 119 -3.31 11.17 -16.17
C PHE A 119 -3.95 10.16 -17.14
N ALA A 120 -4.77 10.65 -18.09
CA ALA A 120 -5.34 9.83 -19.14
C ALA A 120 -4.35 9.65 -20.31
N PRO A 121 -4.33 8.49 -20.99
CA PRO A 121 -3.74 8.35 -22.32
C PRO A 121 -4.27 9.42 -23.29
N PRO A 122 -3.53 9.76 -24.36
CA PRO A 122 -4.04 10.64 -25.41
C PRO A 122 -5.21 9.95 -26.11
N LEU A 123 -6.42 10.41 -25.81
CA LEU A 123 -7.62 10.06 -26.56
C LEU A 123 -7.71 10.99 -27.78
N SER A 124 -7.93 10.42 -28.95
CA SER A 124 -8.11 11.14 -30.20
C SER A 124 -9.08 10.35 -31.05
N ALA A 125 -10.07 11.03 -31.63
CA ALA A 125 -11.02 10.39 -32.54
C ALA A 125 -10.26 9.96 -33.81
N VAL A 126 -10.40 8.70 -34.19
CA VAL A 126 -9.86 8.20 -35.45
C VAL A 126 -10.85 8.54 -36.56
N ASP A 127 -10.39 9.28 -37.57
CA ASP A 127 -11.17 9.50 -38.78
C ASP A 127 -11.14 8.23 -39.64
N GLY A 128 -12.30 7.55 -39.67
CA GLY A 128 -12.54 6.32 -40.42
C GLY A 128 -12.65 6.50 -41.94
N SER A 129 -12.59 7.74 -42.47
CA SER A 129 -12.62 7.96 -43.91
C SER A 129 -11.39 7.35 -44.60
N ASN A 130 -11.60 6.72 -45.75
CA ASN A 130 -10.56 6.22 -46.65
C ASN A 130 -9.48 5.35 -45.98
N LEU A 131 -9.82 4.63 -44.90
CA LEU A 131 -8.92 3.66 -44.29
C LEU A 131 -8.90 2.36 -45.10
N GLN A 132 -7.70 1.86 -45.40
CA GLN A 132 -7.49 0.49 -45.85
C GLN A 132 -7.80 -0.48 -44.70
N SER A 133 -8.32 -1.66 -45.03
CA SER A 133 -8.60 -2.68 -44.01
C SER A 133 -7.29 -3.21 -43.41
N PRO A 134 -7.29 -3.71 -42.16
CA PRO A 134 -6.12 -4.35 -41.56
C PRO A 134 -5.52 -5.45 -42.43
N GLN A 135 -6.36 -6.21 -43.16
CA GLN A 135 -5.89 -7.24 -44.08
C GLN A 135 -5.12 -6.65 -45.28
N GLN A 136 -5.63 -5.59 -45.91
CA GLN A 136 -4.95 -4.91 -47.02
C GLN A 136 -3.60 -4.34 -46.59
N VAL A 137 -3.57 -3.67 -45.44
CA VAL A 137 -2.35 -3.06 -44.87
C VAL A 137 -1.30 -4.10 -44.50
N LEU A 138 -1.72 -5.22 -43.89
CA LEU A 138 -0.83 -6.34 -43.56
C LEU A 138 -0.27 -7.02 -44.83
N GLN A 139 -1.13 -7.26 -45.83
CA GLN A 139 -0.71 -7.83 -47.13
C GLN A 139 0.28 -6.92 -47.86
N ALA A 140 0.04 -5.61 -47.91
CA ALA A 140 0.95 -4.64 -48.52
C ALA A 140 2.33 -4.58 -47.83
N ALA A 141 2.38 -4.82 -46.52
CA ALA A 141 3.63 -4.92 -45.75
C ALA A 141 4.25 -6.33 -45.74
N GLY A 142 3.68 -7.32 -46.44
CA GLY A 142 4.15 -8.71 -46.46
C GLY A 142 3.90 -9.51 -45.17
N LEU A 143 3.10 -8.99 -44.25
CA LEU A 143 2.87 -9.57 -42.92
C LEU A 143 1.70 -10.56 -42.96
N THR A 144 1.99 -11.85 -43.00
CA THR A 144 0.98 -12.93 -42.99
C THR A 144 0.47 -13.30 -41.59
N ARG A 145 1.15 -12.83 -40.53
CA ARG A 145 0.85 -13.07 -39.11
C ARG A 145 1.10 -11.80 -38.30
N PHE A 146 0.43 -11.67 -37.15
CA PHE A 146 0.72 -10.64 -36.15
C PHE A 146 0.35 -11.14 -34.74
N GLU A 147 1.02 -10.59 -33.74
CA GLU A 147 0.80 -10.83 -32.31
C GLU A 147 -0.19 -9.81 -31.72
N ALA A 148 -0.06 -8.55 -32.15
CA ALA A 148 -0.96 -7.46 -31.77
C ALA A 148 -1.09 -6.45 -32.91
N LEU A 149 -2.29 -5.88 -33.09
CA LEU A 149 -2.56 -4.83 -34.06
C LEU A 149 -3.40 -3.75 -33.39
N ARG A 150 -3.00 -2.48 -33.52
CA ARG A 150 -3.71 -1.34 -32.96
C ARG A 150 -3.68 -0.15 -33.91
N LEU A 151 -4.85 0.38 -34.24
CA LEU A 151 -5.00 1.63 -34.97
C LEU A 151 -4.80 2.81 -34.01
N TRP A 152 -3.95 3.75 -34.40
CA TRP A 152 -3.68 4.99 -33.66
C TRP A 152 -3.79 6.18 -34.62
N GLN A 153 -4.42 7.26 -34.17
CA GLN A 153 -4.34 8.57 -34.83
C GLN A 153 -4.05 9.65 -33.79
N PRO A 154 -2.80 10.10 -33.66
CA PRO A 154 -2.46 11.30 -32.90
C PRO A 154 -3.16 12.54 -33.51
N ALA A 155 -3.55 13.51 -32.68
CA ALA A 155 -4.05 14.78 -33.17
C ALA A 155 -3.05 15.43 -34.14
N GLY A 156 -3.52 15.82 -35.33
CA GLY A 156 -2.69 16.41 -36.39
C GLY A 156 -1.83 15.43 -37.21
N ALA A 157 -1.94 14.11 -36.99
CA ALA A 157 -1.22 13.09 -37.75
C ALA A 157 -2.17 12.21 -38.58
N THR A 158 -1.62 11.49 -39.57
CA THR A 158 -2.37 10.45 -40.28
C THR A 158 -2.68 9.27 -39.36
N PRO A 159 -3.82 8.58 -39.57
CA PRO A 159 -4.10 7.33 -38.87
C PRO A 159 -3.11 6.26 -39.33
N ALA A 160 -2.58 5.47 -38.40
CA ALA A 160 -1.59 4.43 -38.68
C ALA A 160 -1.84 3.18 -37.82
N TYR A 161 -1.63 2.02 -38.42
CA TYR A 161 -1.63 0.74 -37.73
C TYR A 161 -0.26 0.46 -37.13
N ARG A 162 -0.19 0.35 -35.80
CA ARG A 162 0.93 -0.28 -35.09
C ARG A 162 0.68 -1.79 -35.09
N VAL A 163 1.56 -2.55 -35.74
CA VAL A 163 1.52 -4.01 -35.84
C VAL A 163 2.76 -4.57 -35.14
N GLN A 164 2.55 -5.53 -34.24
CA GLN A 164 3.62 -6.34 -33.67
C GLN A 164 3.60 -7.72 -34.34
N SER A 165 4.73 -8.16 -34.89
CA SER A 165 4.85 -9.46 -35.56
C SER A 165 6.29 -9.95 -35.53
N GLU A 166 6.49 -11.21 -35.13
CA GLU A 166 7.79 -11.88 -34.99
C GLU A 166 8.76 -11.09 -34.10
N GLY A 167 8.24 -10.57 -32.99
CA GLY A 167 8.97 -9.71 -32.05
C GLY A 167 9.35 -8.32 -32.58
N ARG A 168 8.97 -7.97 -33.81
CA ARG A 168 9.22 -6.67 -34.44
C ARG A 168 7.98 -5.79 -34.42
N ILE A 169 8.20 -4.47 -34.40
CA ILE A 169 7.13 -3.47 -34.40
C ILE A 169 7.17 -2.71 -35.74
N TYR A 170 6.08 -2.80 -36.48
CA TYR A 170 5.85 -2.07 -37.73
C TYR A 170 4.81 -0.99 -37.48
N TRP A 171 5.00 0.16 -38.13
CA TRP A 171 3.97 1.20 -38.24
C TRP A 171 3.66 1.37 -39.71
N ILE A 172 2.38 1.37 -40.05
CA ILE A 172 1.94 1.39 -41.44
C ILE A 172 0.81 2.42 -41.55
N ASP A 173 0.95 3.38 -42.45
CA ASP A 173 -0.05 4.40 -42.69
C ASP A 173 -1.38 3.77 -43.15
N ALA A 174 -2.47 4.09 -42.47
CA ALA A 174 -3.74 3.38 -42.64
C ALA A 174 -4.51 3.78 -43.91
N ARG A 175 -4.01 4.72 -44.73
CA ARG A 175 -4.66 5.16 -45.97
C ARG A 175 -3.86 4.79 -47.22
N SER A 176 -2.54 4.90 -47.13
CA SER A 176 -1.61 4.56 -48.21
C SER A 176 -1.06 3.14 -48.13
N GLY A 177 -1.05 2.50 -46.95
CA GLY A 177 -0.37 1.23 -46.73
C GLY A 177 1.16 1.35 -46.63
N ALA A 178 1.69 2.58 -46.63
CA ALA A 178 3.14 2.82 -46.57
C ALA A 178 3.71 2.57 -45.17
N VAL A 179 4.79 1.79 -45.08
CA VAL A 179 5.52 1.56 -43.83
C VAL A 179 6.22 2.86 -43.38
N GLN A 180 5.99 3.28 -42.13
CA GLN A 180 6.57 4.48 -41.55
C GLN A 180 7.78 4.14 -40.67
N PRO A 181 9.04 4.32 -41.14
CA PRO A 181 10.22 4.17 -40.29
C PRO A 181 10.19 5.17 -39.12
N ASP A 182 10.78 4.79 -37.98
CA ASP A 182 10.88 5.57 -36.74
C ASP A 182 9.56 6.08 -36.12
N ALA A 183 8.39 5.60 -36.58
CA ALA A 183 7.11 6.07 -36.05
C ALA A 183 6.87 5.68 -34.58
N GLU A 184 7.38 4.53 -34.12
CA GLU A 184 7.37 4.13 -32.70
C GLU A 184 8.15 5.14 -31.84
N ARG A 185 9.33 5.60 -32.30
CA ARG A 185 10.14 6.65 -31.66
C ARG A 185 9.38 7.98 -31.61
N ARG A 186 8.82 8.42 -32.75
CA ARG A 186 8.00 9.64 -32.81
C ARG A 186 6.73 9.54 -31.93
N TRP A 187 6.20 8.33 -31.72
CA TRP A 187 5.05 8.10 -30.85
C TRP A 187 5.42 8.12 -29.37
N ALA A 188 6.55 7.50 -28.99
CA ALA A 188 7.13 7.60 -27.65
C ALA A 188 7.40 9.07 -27.26
N GLU A 189 7.98 9.87 -28.16
CA GLU A 189 8.15 11.31 -27.92
C GLU A 189 6.79 12.02 -27.71
N ARG A 190 5.81 11.84 -28.61
CA ARG A 190 4.48 12.46 -28.45
C ARG A 190 3.80 12.05 -27.13
N LEU A 191 3.92 10.80 -26.72
CA LEU A 191 3.42 10.32 -25.42
C LEU A 191 4.13 11.01 -24.26
N ALA A 192 5.47 11.11 -24.29
CA ALA A 192 6.22 11.83 -23.28
C ALA A 192 5.77 13.29 -23.17
N ARG A 193 5.65 14.01 -24.30
CA ARG A 193 5.19 15.42 -24.34
C ARG A 193 3.75 15.59 -23.83
N HIS A 194 2.84 14.67 -24.17
CA HIS A 194 1.47 14.63 -23.65
C HIS A 194 1.43 14.47 -22.12
N TYR A 195 2.32 13.64 -21.57
CA TYR A 195 2.37 13.34 -20.14
C TYR A 195 3.17 14.36 -19.30
N THR A 196 4.22 14.98 -19.85
CA THR A 196 4.99 16.05 -19.18
C THR A 196 4.37 17.43 -19.34
N GLY A 197 3.53 17.62 -20.37
CA GLY A 197 3.03 18.94 -20.79
C GLY A 197 4.08 19.78 -21.56
N ASP A 198 5.22 19.20 -21.91
CA ASP A 198 6.37 19.93 -22.45
C ASP A 198 6.50 19.77 -23.97
N GLN A 199 6.14 20.83 -24.70
CA GLN A 199 6.20 20.87 -26.17
C GLN A 199 7.45 21.58 -26.71
N THR A 200 8.33 22.10 -25.85
CA THR A 200 9.42 23.02 -26.25
C THR A 200 10.81 22.47 -25.97
N SER A 201 10.99 21.65 -24.93
CA SER A 201 12.28 21.06 -24.60
C SER A 201 12.72 20.06 -25.68
N ALA A 202 13.97 20.17 -26.14
CA ALA A 202 14.58 19.20 -27.03
C ALA A 202 14.72 17.82 -26.35
N VAL A 203 14.62 16.73 -27.10
CA VAL A 203 14.86 15.38 -26.58
C VAL A 203 16.37 15.12 -26.57
N THR A 204 16.94 14.79 -25.40
CA THR A 204 18.37 14.50 -25.23
C THR A 204 18.68 13.01 -25.28
N ARG A 205 17.70 12.15 -24.99
CA ARG A 205 17.78 10.70 -25.12
C ARG A 205 16.42 10.13 -25.46
N LEU A 206 16.39 9.18 -26.40
CA LEU A 206 15.21 8.42 -26.80
C LEU A 206 15.62 6.96 -26.96
N THR A 207 15.41 6.14 -25.93
CA THR A 207 15.98 4.79 -25.83
C THR A 207 14.93 3.77 -25.38
N LEU A 208 14.94 2.60 -26.02
CA LEU A 208 14.09 1.47 -25.63
C LEU A 208 14.75 0.72 -24.47
N LEU A 209 13.99 0.48 -23.41
CA LEU A 209 14.36 -0.35 -22.26
C LEU A 209 13.52 -1.63 -22.31
N ASP A 210 14.21 -2.77 -22.33
CA ASP A 210 13.66 -4.13 -22.26
C ASP A 210 13.74 -4.74 -20.85
N SER A 211 14.36 -4.02 -19.91
CA SER A 211 14.81 -4.51 -18.61
C SER A 211 14.78 -3.40 -17.55
N PHE A 212 14.64 -3.80 -16.28
CA PHE A 212 14.67 -2.87 -15.13
C PHE A 212 16.11 -2.58 -14.67
N ASN A 213 16.36 -1.36 -14.20
CA ASN A 213 17.68 -0.88 -13.81
C ASN A 213 17.63 0.07 -12.58
N ASN A 214 18.69 0.87 -12.39
CA ASN A 214 18.84 1.78 -11.24
C ASN A 214 18.07 3.11 -11.36
N ASP A 215 17.50 3.41 -12.52
CA ASP A 215 16.73 4.64 -12.80
C ASP A 215 15.27 4.36 -13.23
N TYR A 216 14.99 3.15 -13.73
CA TYR A 216 13.65 2.60 -14.02
C TYR A 216 13.44 1.25 -13.29
N HIS A 217 12.43 1.15 -12.43
CA HIS A 217 12.39 0.08 -11.41
C HIS A 217 11.25 -0.94 -11.60
N TYR A 218 11.46 -2.13 -11.05
CA TYR A 218 10.45 -3.22 -11.05
C TYR A 218 9.09 -2.80 -10.47
N ILE A 219 9.02 -1.77 -9.61
CA ILE A 219 7.76 -1.26 -9.05
C ILE A 219 6.89 -0.56 -10.11
N ASP A 220 7.49 -0.01 -11.17
CA ASP A 220 6.79 0.65 -12.28
C ASP A 220 6.16 -0.37 -13.28
N ARG A 221 6.60 -1.64 -13.23
CA ARG A 221 5.97 -2.85 -13.82
C ARG A 221 5.65 -2.88 -15.32
N LEU A 222 6.09 -1.93 -16.14
CA LEU A 222 5.87 -1.93 -17.60
C LEU A 222 7.18 -2.19 -18.35
N LEU A 223 7.21 -3.24 -19.16
CA LEU A 223 8.28 -3.51 -20.13
C LEU A 223 7.67 -4.11 -21.41
N PRO A 224 8.25 -3.84 -22.61
CA PRO A 224 9.28 -2.84 -22.84
C PRO A 224 8.75 -1.40 -22.70
N VAL A 225 9.63 -0.43 -22.51
CA VAL A 225 9.27 0.98 -22.27
C VAL A 225 10.29 1.91 -22.94
N TRP A 226 9.88 3.08 -23.42
CA TRP A 226 10.82 4.09 -23.93
C TRP A 226 11.17 5.10 -22.86
N GLU A 227 12.46 5.28 -22.57
CA GLU A 227 13.00 6.45 -21.89
C GLU A 227 13.05 7.62 -22.86
N VAL A 228 12.37 8.71 -22.52
CA VAL A 228 12.43 10.00 -23.22
C VAL A 228 12.96 11.05 -22.24
N ALA A 229 14.22 11.44 -22.39
CA ALA A 229 14.83 12.50 -21.60
C ALA A 229 14.67 13.85 -22.31
N LEU A 230 14.22 14.86 -21.58
CA LEU A 230 14.04 16.22 -22.09
C LEU A 230 15.17 17.14 -21.60
N ASN A 231 15.56 18.11 -22.43
CA ASN A 231 16.56 19.12 -22.08
C ASN A 231 15.98 20.17 -21.12
N ARG A 232 15.83 19.80 -19.84
CA ARG A 232 15.23 20.62 -18.79
C ARG A 232 16.15 20.77 -17.57
N PRO A 233 16.10 21.88 -16.83
CA PRO A 233 16.90 22.07 -15.61
C PRO A 233 16.64 21.06 -14.49
N ASP A 234 15.48 20.41 -14.47
CA ASP A 234 15.13 19.35 -13.51
C ASP A 234 15.64 17.95 -13.93
N GLY A 235 16.13 17.81 -15.17
CA GLY A 235 16.55 16.54 -15.75
C GLY A 235 15.40 15.54 -15.95
N LEU A 236 14.17 16.02 -16.16
CA LEU A 236 12.98 15.16 -16.27
C LEU A 236 13.08 14.15 -17.43
N ARG A 237 12.87 12.88 -17.06
CA ARG A 237 12.77 11.71 -17.93
C ARG A 237 11.37 11.12 -17.82
N ALA A 238 10.77 10.80 -18.97
CA ALA A 238 9.48 10.12 -19.05
C ALA A 238 9.69 8.68 -19.54
N TYR A 239 9.06 7.72 -18.87
CA TYR A 239 9.06 6.32 -19.27
C TYR A 239 7.66 5.96 -19.76
N VAL A 240 7.52 5.72 -21.07
CA VAL A 240 6.22 5.52 -21.76
C VAL A 240 6.17 4.21 -22.55
N ASP A 241 5.03 3.53 -22.50
CA ASP A 241 4.72 2.36 -23.32
C ASP A 241 3.87 2.79 -24.53
N PRO A 242 4.39 2.70 -25.77
CA PRO A 242 3.66 3.11 -26.97
C PRO A 242 2.62 2.09 -27.45
N ALA A 243 2.67 0.83 -26.99
CA ALA A 243 1.70 -0.20 -27.33
C ALA A 243 0.36 0.04 -26.61
N SER A 244 0.40 0.24 -25.29
CA SER A 244 -0.81 0.62 -24.53
C SER A 244 -1.12 2.13 -24.62
N GLY A 245 -0.12 2.97 -24.91
CA GLY A 245 -0.22 4.43 -24.89
C GLY A 245 -0.18 5.01 -23.47
N ARG A 246 0.49 4.33 -22.54
CA ARG A 246 0.51 4.67 -21.11
C ARG A 246 1.84 5.27 -20.67
N LEU A 247 1.77 6.19 -19.72
CA LEU A 247 2.89 6.51 -18.86
C LEU A 247 3.13 5.35 -17.88
N ALA A 248 4.38 4.91 -17.75
CA ALA A 248 4.82 4.08 -16.65
C ALA A 248 5.25 4.94 -15.45
N THR A 249 6.18 5.88 -15.65
CA THR A 249 6.69 6.74 -14.58
C THR A 249 7.31 8.03 -15.14
N LEU A 250 7.26 9.13 -14.37
CA LEU A 250 8.09 10.32 -14.58
C LEU A 250 9.19 10.37 -13.52
N THR A 251 10.43 10.66 -13.91
CA THR A 251 11.58 10.77 -12.99
C THR A 251 12.42 11.99 -13.31
N ASP A 252 12.46 12.95 -12.38
CA ASP A 252 13.39 14.07 -12.36
C ASP A 252 14.59 13.75 -11.45
N THR A 253 15.56 14.67 -11.39
CA THR A 253 16.75 14.55 -10.53
C THR A 253 16.38 14.46 -9.04
N ARG A 254 15.24 15.04 -8.63
CA ARG A 254 14.77 15.04 -7.24
C ARG A 254 14.20 13.69 -6.82
N LYS A 255 13.28 13.11 -7.59
CA LYS A 255 12.74 11.75 -7.37
C LYS A 255 13.86 10.72 -7.40
N ASP A 256 14.81 10.88 -8.30
CA ASP A 256 15.96 9.98 -8.38
C ASP A 256 16.77 9.99 -7.07
N TRP A 257 17.28 11.15 -6.64
CA TRP A 257 18.07 11.26 -5.41
C TRP A 257 17.29 10.85 -4.16
N THR A 258 16.05 11.33 -4.00
CA THR A 258 15.22 10.98 -2.83
C THR A 258 14.81 9.50 -2.83
N GLY A 259 14.56 8.90 -4.00
CA GLY A 259 14.33 7.47 -4.17
C GLY A 259 15.56 6.63 -3.84
N LYS A 260 16.75 7.05 -4.29
CA LYS A 260 18.04 6.41 -3.94
C LYS A 260 18.29 6.46 -2.43
N LEU A 261 18.07 7.60 -1.78
CA LEU A 261 18.15 7.74 -0.31
C LEU A 261 17.16 6.83 0.42
N PHE A 262 15.89 6.80 0.01
CA PHE A 262 14.88 5.96 0.64
C PHE A 262 15.19 4.46 0.51
N ARG A 263 15.57 3.99 -0.69
CA ARG A 263 15.96 2.59 -0.91
C ARG A 263 17.17 2.19 -0.08
N TRP A 264 18.09 3.12 0.19
CA TRP A 264 19.22 2.92 1.09
C TRP A 264 18.79 2.87 2.55
N MET A 265 17.87 3.72 3.02
CA MET A 265 17.44 3.78 4.43
C MET A 265 16.38 2.74 4.85
N HIS A 266 15.51 2.29 3.93
CA HIS A 266 14.34 1.47 4.29
C HIS A 266 14.43 0.02 3.79
N SER A 267 15.05 -0.22 2.64
CA SER A 267 15.15 -1.56 2.02
C SER A 267 16.57 -2.11 1.95
N TRP A 268 17.58 -1.28 2.27
CA TRP A 268 19.01 -1.59 2.12
C TRP A 268 19.37 -2.12 0.71
N SER A 269 18.61 -1.66 -0.31
CA SER A 269 18.56 -2.26 -1.64
C SER A 269 19.94 -2.48 -2.32
N PRO A 270 20.93 -1.57 -2.24
CA PRO A 270 22.25 -1.80 -2.84
C PRO A 270 23.04 -2.99 -2.27
N ILE A 271 22.67 -3.50 -1.09
CA ILE A 271 23.32 -4.65 -0.43
C ILE A 271 22.34 -5.79 -0.09
N GLN A 272 21.07 -5.69 -0.52
CA GLN A 272 20.00 -6.63 -0.18
C GLN A 272 20.20 -8.03 -0.79
N SER A 273 20.91 -8.12 -1.92
CA SER A 273 21.31 -9.37 -2.56
C SER A 273 22.42 -10.13 -1.81
N SER A 274 23.10 -9.49 -0.85
CA SER A 274 24.16 -10.14 -0.08
C SER A 274 23.60 -11.13 0.94
N ARG A 275 24.15 -12.35 0.95
CA ARG A 275 23.81 -13.40 1.94
C ARG A 275 24.04 -12.94 3.38
N TRP A 276 25.00 -12.03 3.61
CA TRP A 276 25.22 -11.39 4.91
C TRP A 276 24.05 -10.50 5.33
N THR A 277 23.58 -9.63 4.43
CA THR A 277 22.43 -8.75 4.69
C THR A 277 21.15 -9.56 4.93
N GLN A 278 20.96 -10.64 4.17
CA GLN A 278 19.83 -11.57 4.34
C GLN A 278 19.88 -12.30 5.68
N GLY A 279 21.05 -12.86 6.06
CA GLY A 279 21.25 -13.51 7.35
C GLY A 279 21.08 -12.55 8.54
N LEU A 280 21.56 -11.31 8.42
CA LEU A 280 21.35 -10.26 9.41
C LEU A 280 19.86 -9.91 9.56
N MET A 281 19.13 -9.75 8.45
CA MET A 281 17.69 -9.46 8.48
C MET A 281 16.90 -10.61 9.13
N LEU A 282 17.18 -11.86 8.74
CA LEU A 282 16.56 -13.04 9.35
C LEU A 282 16.87 -13.13 10.86
N THR A 283 18.11 -12.82 11.27
CA THR A 283 18.50 -12.77 12.69
C THR A 283 17.72 -11.69 13.45
N LEU A 284 17.56 -10.50 12.88
CA LEU A 284 16.77 -9.42 13.48
C LEU A 284 15.29 -9.78 13.60
N LEU A 285 14.69 -10.43 12.60
CA LEU A 285 13.31 -10.92 12.65
C LEU A 285 13.13 -12.01 13.72
N LEU A 286 14.03 -12.99 13.78
CA LEU A 286 14.01 -14.05 14.81
C LEU A 286 14.15 -13.48 16.23
N VAL A 287 15.07 -12.55 16.46
CA VAL A 287 15.20 -11.90 17.77
C VAL A 287 13.97 -11.03 18.08
N THR A 288 13.35 -10.39 17.08
CA THR A 288 12.08 -9.66 17.25
C THR A 288 10.92 -10.58 17.65
N ALA A 289 10.81 -11.77 17.04
CA ALA A 289 9.86 -12.80 17.42
C ALA A 289 10.11 -13.27 18.87
N MET A 290 11.36 -13.59 19.22
CA MET A 290 11.73 -14.01 20.58
C MET A 290 11.46 -12.93 21.65
N VAL A 291 11.75 -11.67 21.37
CA VAL A 291 11.46 -10.54 22.27
C VAL A 291 9.94 -10.38 22.46
N SER A 292 9.17 -10.50 21.39
CA SER A 292 7.70 -10.38 21.41
C SER A 292 7.05 -11.55 22.17
N ALA A 293 7.48 -12.78 21.90
CA ALA A 293 7.04 -13.98 22.64
C ALA A 293 7.41 -13.91 24.13
N ALA A 294 8.63 -13.47 24.46
CA ALA A 294 9.06 -13.29 25.85
C ALA A 294 8.21 -12.22 26.56
N GLY A 295 7.91 -11.09 25.90
CA GLY A 295 7.04 -10.05 26.43
C GLY A 295 5.63 -10.54 26.72
N LEU A 296 5.03 -11.27 25.77
CA LEU A 296 3.70 -11.87 25.93
C LEU A 296 3.68 -12.95 27.03
N ALA A 297 4.71 -13.80 27.11
CA ALA A 297 4.83 -14.81 28.15
C ALA A 297 5.00 -14.19 29.55
N ILE A 298 5.77 -13.11 29.68
CA ILE A 298 5.87 -12.31 30.92
C ILE A 298 4.49 -11.71 31.26
N TYR A 299 3.81 -11.09 30.29
CA TYR A 299 2.49 -10.48 30.51
C TYR A 299 1.44 -11.49 30.99
N VAL A 300 1.27 -12.61 30.28
CA VAL A 300 0.32 -13.67 30.64
C VAL A 300 0.65 -14.27 32.01
N ARG A 301 1.94 -14.45 32.35
CA ARG A 301 2.36 -14.97 33.66
C ARG A 301 2.12 -13.99 34.80
N LEU A 302 2.21 -12.68 34.55
CA LEU A 302 1.85 -11.64 35.52
C LEU A 302 0.33 -11.49 35.67
N TRP A 303 -0.43 -11.67 34.58
CA TRP A 303 -1.90 -11.68 34.59
C TRP A 303 -2.46 -12.85 35.40
N ARG A 304 -2.04 -14.09 35.09
CA ARG A 304 -2.43 -15.31 35.81
C ARG A 304 -2.09 -15.30 37.31
N ARG A 305 -1.18 -14.43 37.75
CA ARG A 305 -0.79 -14.24 39.16
C ARG A 305 -1.50 -13.07 39.84
N GLY A 306 -2.45 -12.39 39.17
CA GLY A 306 -3.08 -11.17 39.66
C GLY A 306 -2.14 -9.94 39.74
N ALA A 307 -0.83 -10.13 39.53
CA ALA A 307 0.22 -9.14 39.77
C ALA A 307 0.16 -7.90 38.85
N LEU A 308 -0.69 -7.91 37.80
CA LEU A 308 -1.02 -6.71 37.03
C LEU A 308 -1.83 -5.66 37.83
N ARG A 309 -2.49 -6.07 38.92
CA ARG A 309 -3.27 -5.18 39.81
C ARG A 309 -2.39 -4.39 40.80
N LEU A 310 -1.11 -4.74 40.93
CA LEU A 310 -0.16 -4.03 41.79
C LEU A 310 0.17 -2.64 41.22
N ALA A 311 0.45 -1.68 42.10
CA ALA A 311 0.97 -0.37 41.71
C ALA A 311 2.28 -0.53 40.91
N ARG A 312 2.37 0.18 39.78
CA ARG A 312 3.50 0.12 38.84
C ARG A 312 3.77 1.50 38.22
N PRO A 313 5.02 1.81 37.84
CA PRO A 313 5.36 3.04 37.12
C PRO A 313 4.50 3.23 35.86
N ALA A 314 4.22 4.49 35.52
CA ALA A 314 3.41 4.83 34.35
C ALA A 314 3.99 4.24 33.04
N THR A 315 5.32 4.33 32.87
CA THR A 315 6.06 3.76 31.74
C THR A 315 5.82 2.26 31.55
N VAL A 316 5.87 1.48 32.63
CA VAL A 316 5.61 0.03 32.61
C VAL A 316 4.16 -0.27 32.19
N ARG A 317 3.20 0.53 32.67
CA ARG A 317 1.77 0.38 32.30
C ARG A 317 1.51 0.76 30.84
N ILE A 318 2.16 1.81 30.33
CA ILE A 318 2.07 2.24 28.92
C ILE A 318 2.69 1.17 28.01
N HIS A 319 3.91 0.73 28.30
CA HIS A 319 4.58 -0.34 27.55
C HIS A 319 3.71 -1.62 27.52
N GLN A 320 3.13 -2.04 28.64
CA GLN A 320 2.26 -3.22 28.67
C GLN A 320 0.96 -3.05 27.86
N ARG A 321 0.34 -1.85 27.86
CA ARG A 321 -0.83 -1.55 27.02
C ARG A 321 -0.52 -1.55 25.52
N LEU A 322 0.66 -1.09 25.12
CA LEU A 322 1.10 -1.12 23.72
C LEU A 322 1.58 -2.51 23.28
N ALA A 323 2.28 -3.24 24.16
CA ALA A 323 2.86 -4.54 23.84
C ALA A 323 1.80 -5.63 23.61
N VAL A 324 0.63 -5.57 24.27
CA VAL A 324 -0.45 -6.57 24.09
C VAL A 324 -0.95 -6.65 22.63
N PRO A 325 -1.31 -5.55 21.93
CA PRO A 325 -1.65 -5.60 20.51
C PRO A 325 -0.42 -5.64 19.58
N VAL A 326 0.73 -5.07 19.96
CA VAL A 326 1.92 -5.03 19.07
C VAL A 326 2.65 -6.39 19.00
N ALA A 327 2.77 -7.13 20.11
CA ALA A 327 3.48 -8.42 20.12
C ALA A 327 2.92 -9.47 19.15
N PRO A 328 1.60 -9.71 19.00
CA PRO A 328 1.09 -10.65 18.00
C PRO A 328 1.33 -10.16 16.57
N ILE A 329 1.25 -8.84 16.30
CA ILE A 329 1.56 -8.27 14.98
C ILE A 329 3.05 -8.45 14.65
N ALA A 330 3.95 -8.20 15.60
CA ALA A 330 5.39 -8.40 15.44
C ALA A 330 5.76 -9.88 15.28
N LEU A 331 5.05 -10.80 15.94
CA LEU A 331 5.17 -12.24 15.72
C LEU A 331 4.70 -12.65 14.33
N MET A 332 3.54 -12.17 13.89
CA MET A 332 3.03 -12.42 12.53
C MET A 332 4.00 -11.91 11.46
N LEU A 333 4.51 -10.68 11.60
CA LEU A 333 5.48 -10.07 10.67
C LEU A 333 6.80 -10.84 10.60
N ALA A 334 7.31 -11.31 11.74
CA ALA A 334 8.55 -12.09 11.80
C ALA A 334 8.38 -13.54 11.29
N LEU A 335 7.17 -14.09 11.32
CA LEU A 335 6.84 -15.42 10.81
C LEU A 335 6.35 -15.43 9.35
N SER A 336 5.85 -14.30 8.83
CA SER A 336 5.40 -14.18 7.43
C SER A 336 6.53 -14.06 6.39
N GLY A 337 7.79 -14.18 6.83
CA GLY A 337 8.98 -14.25 5.98
C GLY A 337 9.62 -15.64 5.93
N ALA A 338 8.89 -16.68 6.34
CA ALA A 338 9.28 -18.10 6.33
C ALA A 338 8.45 -18.90 5.33
#